data_AF-A0ABC8SAS9-F1
#
_entry.id   AF-A0ABC8SAS9-F1
#
_cell.length_a   1.000
_cell.length_b   1.000
_cell.length_c   1.000
_cell.angle_alpha   90.00
_cell.angle_beta   90.00
_cell.angle_gamma   90.00
#
_symmetry.space_group_name_H-M   'P 1'
#
loop_
_entity.id
_entity.type
_entity.pdbx_description
1 polymer ?
#
loop_
_entity_poly.entity_id
_entity_poly.type
_entity_poly.pdbx_seq_one_letter_code
_entity_poly.pdbx_strand_id
1 'polypeptide(L)'
;MYVDADGSVKHFHRFKTEFGFAKLLSLDTFNEASNGYLIDDSCMFGAEVYVIKSTGRGECLSLKEETSDNSYIWEIKNFSEVKDHDQLFSEPFTIGKQKWKILVYPKGNGSEEGKSLSVFLNLADCESLPTKRKLFAEFSLWVKDRVNGKHSEIKGGSWFCDLHKSSGFDAISLTDVHDTTKGFTVLDSLVVEVQIHVMSDVKEFA
;
A
#
# COMPACT_ATOMS: atom_id res chain seq x y z
N MET A 1 -13.66 18.77 -17.15
CA MET A 1 -13.11 20.15 -17.07
C MET A 1 -14.27 21.09 -17.34
N TYR A 2 -14.39 22.17 -16.57
CA TYR A 2 -15.41 23.21 -16.74
C TYR A 2 -14.70 24.49 -17.17
N VAL A 3 -15.20 25.18 -18.20
CA VAL A 3 -14.68 26.48 -18.61
C VAL A 3 -15.69 27.52 -18.14
N ASP A 4 -15.24 28.46 -17.32
CA ASP A 4 -16.08 29.52 -16.79
C ASP A 4 -16.35 30.59 -17.85
N ALA A 5 -17.33 31.47 -17.62
CA ALA A 5 -17.69 32.55 -18.54
C ALA A 5 -16.52 33.54 -18.78
N ASP A 6 -15.57 33.61 -17.86
CA ASP A 6 -14.32 34.40 -17.98
C ASP A 6 -13.19 33.64 -18.71
N GLY A 7 -13.44 32.42 -19.19
CA GLY A 7 -12.47 31.57 -19.86
C GLY A 7 -11.58 30.75 -18.90
N SER A 8 -11.77 30.85 -17.59
CA SER A 8 -10.97 30.09 -16.62
C SER A 8 -11.33 28.61 -16.61
N VAL A 9 -10.29 27.77 -16.60
CA VAL A 9 -10.42 26.32 -16.65
C VAL A 9 -10.45 25.75 -15.23
N LYS A 10 -11.56 25.10 -14.86
CA LYS A 10 -11.76 24.46 -13.57
C LYS A 10 -11.76 22.93 -13.69
N HIS A 11 -11.16 22.29 -12.71
CA HIS A 11 -10.98 20.83 -12.66
C HIS A 11 -11.85 20.24 -11.56
N PHE A 12 -12.67 19.26 -11.94
CA PHE A 12 -13.34 18.41 -10.97
C PHE A 12 -12.30 17.50 -10.32
N HIS A 13 -12.38 17.34 -9.01
CA HIS A 13 -11.60 16.34 -8.27
C HIS A 13 -12.45 15.80 -7.11
N ARG A 14 -11.97 14.76 -6.42
CA ARG A 14 -12.75 14.05 -5.38
C ARG A 14 -13.35 14.96 -4.30
N PHE A 15 -12.68 16.06 -3.98
CA PHE A 15 -13.11 17.03 -2.97
C PHE A 15 -13.82 18.26 -3.57
N LYS A 16 -13.93 18.33 -4.91
CA LYS A 16 -14.59 19.42 -5.64
C LYS A 16 -15.36 18.84 -6.82
N THR A 17 -16.57 18.38 -6.50
CA THR A 17 -17.51 17.71 -7.42
C THR A 17 -18.47 18.68 -8.10
N GLU A 18 -18.47 19.95 -7.68
CA GLU A 18 -19.47 20.94 -8.11
C GLU A 18 -18.79 22.24 -8.57
N PHE A 19 -19.20 22.71 -9.75
CA PHE A 19 -18.89 24.02 -10.31
C PHE A 19 -20.16 24.61 -10.91
N GLY A 20 -20.34 25.91 -10.76
CA GLY A 20 -21.49 26.62 -11.31
C GLY A 20 -21.49 28.09 -10.88
N PHE A 21 -22.53 28.79 -11.30
CA PHE A 21 -22.76 30.19 -10.98
C PHE A 21 -23.76 30.30 -9.84
N ALA A 22 -23.42 31.01 -8.77
CA ALA A 22 -24.37 31.28 -7.69
C ALA A 22 -25.56 32.15 -8.16
N LYS A 23 -25.38 32.91 -9.25
CA LYS A 23 -26.40 33.74 -9.88
C LYS A 23 -26.26 33.65 -11.40
N LEU A 24 -27.08 32.81 -12.02
CA LEU A 24 -27.13 32.65 -13.47
C LEU A 24 -27.97 33.73 -14.14
N LEU A 25 -29.14 34.02 -13.57
CA LEU A 25 -30.10 35.01 -14.04
C LEU A 25 -30.82 35.62 -12.82
N SER A 26 -31.21 36.90 -12.90
CA SER A 26 -32.03 37.51 -11.84
C SER A 26 -33.44 36.91 -11.86
N LEU A 27 -34.09 36.88 -10.68
CA LEU A 27 -35.45 36.37 -10.59
C LEU A 27 -36.45 37.23 -11.38
N ASP A 28 -36.25 38.55 -11.38
CA ASP A 28 -37.10 39.48 -12.12
C ASP A 28 -37.04 39.21 -13.63
N THR A 29 -35.83 39.04 -14.18
CA THR A 29 -35.63 38.72 -15.60
C THR A 29 -36.13 37.32 -15.94
N PHE A 30 -35.97 36.35 -15.02
CA PHE A 30 -36.47 34.98 -15.20
C PHE A 30 -38.00 34.90 -15.25
N ASN A 31 -38.69 35.68 -14.40
CA ASN A 31 -40.15 35.69 -14.30
C ASN A 31 -40.82 36.61 -15.34
N GLU A 32 -40.07 37.47 -16.01
CA GLU A 32 -40.60 38.35 -17.05
C GLU A 32 -40.96 37.55 -18.32
N ALA A 33 -42.26 37.37 -18.55
CA ALA A 33 -42.80 36.51 -19.61
C ALA A 33 -42.29 36.87 -21.02
N SER A 34 -41.99 38.15 -21.29
CA SER A 34 -41.45 38.58 -22.59
C SER A 34 -40.04 38.04 -22.88
N ASN A 35 -39.31 37.60 -21.86
CA ASN A 35 -37.97 37.03 -22.02
C ASN A 35 -37.99 35.53 -22.34
N GLY A 36 -39.13 34.85 -22.15
CA GLY A 36 -39.33 33.46 -22.56
C GLY A 36 -38.54 32.40 -21.78
N TYR A 37 -37.93 32.76 -20.64
CA TYR A 37 -37.19 31.82 -19.80
C TYR A 37 -38.08 30.87 -18.99
N LEU A 38 -39.28 31.33 -18.63
CA LEU A 38 -40.30 30.60 -17.90
C LEU A 38 -41.62 30.66 -18.69
N ILE A 39 -42.06 29.53 -19.22
CA ILE A 39 -43.30 29.38 -19.98
C ILE A 39 -44.08 28.23 -19.36
N ASP A 40 -45.33 28.46 -18.96
CA ASP A 40 -46.19 27.46 -18.31
C ASP A 40 -45.50 26.75 -17.12
N ASP A 41 -44.95 27.55 -16.20
CA ASP A 41 -44.17 27.10 -15.03
C ASP A 41 -42.99 26.15 -15.36
N SER A 42 -42.56 26.14 -16.62
CA SER A 42 -41.50 25.29 -17.14
C SER A 42 -40.36 26.12 -17.69
N CYS A 43 -39.13 25.71 -17.41
CA CYS A 43 -37.91 26.29 -17.97
C CYS A 43 -36.99 25.18 -18.48
N MET A 44 -36.16 25.50 -19.47
CA MET A 44 -35.21 24.56 -20.07
C MET A 44 -33.79 25.07 -19.92
N PHE A 45 -32.88 24.18 -19.53
CA PHE A 45 -31.44 24.46 -19.48
C PHE A 45 -30.69 23.44 -20.35
N GLY A 46 -29.72 23.94 -21.11
CA GLY A 46 -28.77 23.11 -21.86
C GLY A 46 -27.41 23.09 -21.16
N ALA A 47 -26.77 21.93 -21.13
CA ALA A 47 -25.38 21.80 -20.74
C ALA A 47 -24.63 21.07 -21.85
N GLU A 48 -23.55 21.69 -22.34
CA GLU A 48 -22.67 21.04 -23.29
C GLU A 48 -21.46 20.44 -22.56
N VAL A 49 -21.24 19.15 -22.75
CA VAL A 49 -20.17 18.41 -22.07
C VAL A 49 -19.16 17.94 -23.11
N TYR A 50 -17.96 18.51 -23.04
CA TYR A 50 -16.83 18.06 -23.85
C TYR A 50 -15.94 17.12 -23.05
N VAL A 51 -15.75 15.90 -23.55
CA VAL A 51 -14.74 14.98 -23.02
C VAL A 51 -13.40 15.31 -23.66
N ILE A 52 -12.58 16.09 -22.95
CA ILE A 52 -11.17 16.25 -23.31
C ILE A 52 -10.47 14.96 -22.90
N LYS A 53 -10.13 14.12 -23.89
CA LYS A 53 -9.26 12.97 -23.66
C LYS A 53 -7.88 13.51 -23.32
N SER A 54 -7.48 13.39 -22.05
CA SER A 54 -6.11 13.69 -21.67
C SER A 54 -5.19 12.68 -22.35
N THR A 55 -4.25 13.14 -23.16
CA THR A 55 -3.18 12.28 -23.72
C THR A 55 -2.08 11.99 -22.69
N GLY A 56 -2.28 12.40 -21.43
CA GLY A 56 -1.35 12.13 -20.34
C GLY A 56 -1.50 10.70 -19.84
N ARG A 57 -0.38 9.99 -19.66
CA ARG A 57 -0.34 8.66 -19.04
C ARG A 57 -0.68 8.81 -17.55
N GLY A 58 -1.89 8.40 -17.17
CA GLY A 58 -2.34 8.38 -15.78
C GLY A 58 -2.20 6.99 -15.17
N GLU A 59 -1.80 6.93 -13.89
CA GLU A 59 -1.83 5.71 -13.10
C GLU A 59 -2.88 5.85 -11.99
N CYS A 60 -3.73 4.85 -11.83
CA CYS A 60 -4.66 4.76 -10.72
C CYS A 60 -4.27 3.61 -9.80
N LEU A 61 -4.12 3.95 -8.52
CA LEU A 61 -3.79 3.01 -7.47
C LEU A 61 -5.09 2.56 -6.80
N SER A 62 -5.37 1.27 -6.91
CA SER A 62 -6.45 0.63 -6.15
C SER A 62 -5.83 -0.28 -5.10
N LEU A 63 -6.27 -0.19 -3.85
CA LEU A 63 -5.88 -1.13 -2.80
C LEU A 63 -6.78 -2.36 -2.88
N LYS A 64 -6.17 -3.54 -2.87
CA LYS A 64 -6.88 -4.81 -2.86
C LYS A 64 -6.55 -5.54 -1.57
N GLU A 65 -7.59 -6.00 -0.90
CA GLU A 65 -7.45 -6.93 0.21
C GLU A 65 -7.07 -8.32 -0.34
N GLU A 66 -6.02 -8.88 0.24
CA GLU A 66 -5.56 -10.23 -0.06
C GLU A 66 -6.26 -11.20 0.87
N THR A 67 -7.15 -12.03 0.33
CA THR A 67 -8.11 -12.85 1.11
C THR A 67 -7.83 -14.34 1.06
N SER A 68 -6.87 -14.78 0.23
CA SER A 68 -6.49 -16.19 0.07
C SER A 68 -4.98 -16.33 -0.17
N ASP A 69 -4.35 -17.34 0.40
CA ASP A 69 -2.92 -17.65 0.26
C ASP A 69 -2.01 -16.44 0.45
N ASN A 70 -2.37 -15.62 1.45
CA ASN A 70 -1.75 -14.32 1.71
C ASN A 70 -0.67 -14.38 2.80
N SER A 71 -0.28 -15.58 3.24
CA SER A 71 0.77 -15.76 4.23
C SER A 71 1.84 -16.74 3.78
N TYR A 72 3.01 -16.61 4.38
CA TYR A 72 4.16 -17.48 4.15
C TYR A 72 4.92 -17.70 5.45
N ILE A 73 5.29 -18.96 5.71
CA ILE A 73 6.02 -19.38 6.90
C ILE A 73 7.40 -19.85 6.49
N TRP A 74 8.42 -19.39 7.21
CA TRP A 74 9.80 -19.78 7.03
C TRP A 74 10.41 -20.30 8.33
N GLU A 75 10.94 -21.53 8.28
CA GLU A 75 11.74 -22.10 9.36
C GLU A 75 13.23 -21.96 9.04
N ILE A 76 13.95 -21.25 9.91
CA ILE A 76 15.40 -21.09 9.88
C ILE A 76 15.99 -22.16 10.79
N LYS A 77 16.69 -23.13 10.21
CA LYS A 77 17.37 -24.21 10.95
C LYS A 77 18.80 -23.81 11.31
N ASN A 78 19.38 -24.50 12.29
CA ASN A 78 20.73 -24.26 12.80
C ASN A 78 20.95 -22.79 13.17
N PHE A 79 19.95 -22.19 13.84
CA PHE A 79 19.92 -20.76 14.12
C PHE A 79 21.11 -20.32 15.00
N SER A 80 21.60 -21.20 15.86
CA SER A 80 22.79 -20.97 16.69
C SER A 80 24.11 -20.87 15.90
N GLU A 81 24.18 -21.44 14.69
CA GLU A 81 25.39 -21.45 13.85
C GLU A 81 25.53 -20.20 12.98
N VAL A 82 24.50 -19.36 12.94
CA VAL A 82 24.48 -18.11 12.17
C VAL A 82 25.53 -17.15 12.72
N LYS A 83 26.38 -16.60 11.84
CA LYS A 83 27.46 -15.71 12.24
C LYS A 83 26.95 -14.30 12.53
N ASP A 84 27.72 -13.58 13.33
CA ASP A 84 27.51 -12.15 13.51
C ASP A 84 27.61 -11.45 12.14
N HIS A 85 26.62 -10.59 11.84
CA HIS A 85 26.41 -9.87 10.59
C HIS A 85 25.78 -10.65 9.41
N ASP A 86 25.42 -11.92 9.57
CA ASP A 86 24.72 -12.65 8.50
C ASP A 86 23.31 -12.07 8.26
N GLN A 87 22.96 -11.94 6.99
CA GLN A 87 21.60 -11.63 6.53
C GLN A 87 21.03 -12.88 5.88
N LEU A 88 19.88 -13.34 6.36
CA LEU A 88 19.25 -14.54 5.85
C LEU A 88 18.05 -14.17 4.99
N PHE A 89 17.97 -14.75 3.80
CA PHE A 89 16.82 -14.65 2.92
C PHE A 89 16.08 -15.97 2.85
N SER A 90 14.76 -15.93 2.91
CA SER A 90 13.93 -17.08 2.55
C SER A 90 14.03 -17.39 1.06
N GLU A 91 13.58 -18.58 0.70
CA GLU A 91 13.16 -18.85 -0.68
C GLU A 91 12.07 -17.85 -1.11
N PRO A 92 12.05 -17.46 -2.40
CA PRO A 92 11.04 -16.54 -2.89
C PRO A 92 9.66 -17.19 -2.93
N PHE A 93 8.66 -16.48 -2.44
CA PHE A 93 7.25 -16.88 -2.46
C PHE A 93 6.41 -15.83 -3.21
N THR A 94 5.21 -16.20 -3.63
CA THR A 94 4.33 -15.30 -4.39
C THR A 94 3.04 -15.06 -3.61
N ILE A 95 2.71 -13.80 -3.40
CA ILE A 95 1.40 -13.37 -2.89
C ILE A 95 0.85 -12.36 -3.89
N GLY A 96 -0.42 -12.53 -4.28
CA GLY A 96 -1.02 -11.85 -5.42
C GLY A 96 -0.21 -12.05 -6.70
N LYS A 97 0.29 -10.96 -7.29
CA LYS A 97 1.12 -11.00 -8.52
C LYS A 97 2.60 -10.73 -8.26
N GLN A 98 3.00 -10.65 -6.99
CA GLN A 98 4.32 -10.15 -6.61
C GLN A 98 5.12 -11.23 -5.90
N LYS A 99 6.41 -11.27 -6.22
CA LYS A 99 7.36 -12.20 -5.63
C LYS A 99 8.07 -11.54 -4.45
N TRP A 100 8.03 -12.19 -3.31
CA TRP A 100 8.51 -11.69 -2.04
C TRP A 100 9.54 -12.64 -1.43
N LYS A 101 10.32 -12.13 -0.48
CA LYS A 101 11.20 -12.89 0.41
C LYS A 101 11.05 -12.33 1.82
N ILE A 102 11.29 -13.18 2.82
CA ILE A 102 11.55 -12.72 4.18
C ILE A 102 13.06 -12.50 4.30
N LEU A 103 13.45 -11.35 4.84
CA LEU A 103 14.82 -11.00 5.17
C LEU A 103 14.93 -10.91 6.70
N VAL A 104 15.81 -11.71 7.29
CA VAL A 104 16.07 -11.70 8.73
C VAL A 104 17.50 -11.27 8.98
N TYR A 105 17.66 -10.40 9.97
CA TYR A 105 18.94 -10.06 10.59
C TYR A 105 18.97 -10.71 11.98
N PRO A 106 19.57 -11.90 12.12
CA PRO A 106 19.51 -12.70 13.35
C PRO A 106 20.13 -12.00 14.56
N LYS A 107 21.05 -11.06 14.32
CA LYS A 107 21.71 -10.23 15.33
C LYS A 107 21.30 -8.75 15.25
N GLY A 108 20.27 -8.40 14.48
CA GLY A 108 19.76 -7.04 14.36
C GLY A 108 20.37 -6.23 13.23
N ASN A 109 19.76 -5.07 12.96
CA ASN A 109 20.13 -4.17 11.89
C ASN A 109 20.26 -2.73 12.40
N GLY A 110 21.24 -1.98 11.88
CA GLY A 110 21.43 -0.57 12.22
C GLY A 110 21.63 -0.34 13.72
N SER A 111 20.78 0.49 14.34
CA SER A 111 20.88 0.83 15.77
C SER A 111 20.58 -0.33 16.73
N GLU A 112 19.94 -1.40 16.22
CA GLU A 112 19.53 -2.58 16.98
C GLU A 112 20.46 -3.78 16.78
N GLU A 113 21.57 -3.59 16.08
CA GLU A 113 22.63 -4.57 15.97
C GLU A 113 23.17 -4.97 17.36
N GLY A 114 23.27 -6.28 17.60
CA GLY A 114 23.62 -6.92 18.86
C GLY A 114 22.53 -6.90 19.94
N LYS A 115 21.34 -6.33 19.69
CA LYS A 115 20.29 -6.15 20.70
C LYS A 115 19.01 -6.92 20.40
N SER A 116 18.55 -6.82 19.16
CA SER A 116 17.24 -7.32 18.75
C SER A 116 17.35 -8.08 17.43
N LEU A 117 16.56 -9.13 17.24
CA LEU A 117 16.39 -9.76 15.93
C LEU A 117 15.47 -8.90 15.07
N SER A 118 15.86 -8.61 13.83
CA SER A 118 15.07 -7.80 12.91
C SER A 118 14.52 -8.64 11.76
N VAL A 119 13.26 -8.41 11.39
CA VAL A 119 12.56 -9.13 10.31
C VAL A 119 11.98 -8.12 9.32
N PHE A 120 12.17 -8.40 8.03
CA PHE A 120 11.73 -7.55 6.93
C PHE A 120 11.00 -8.37 5.87
N LEU A 121 9.98 -7.77 5.28
CA LEU A 121 9.43 -8.19 4.01
C LEU A 121 10.28 -7.54 2.90
N ASN A 122 10.70 -8.34 1.92
CA ASN A 122 11.52 -7.90 0.80
C ASN A 122 10.84 -8.23 -0.53
N LEU A 123 10.76 -7.24 -1.43
CA LEU A 123 10.27 -7.42 -2.79
C LEU A 123 11.40 -8.00 -3.65
N ALA A 124 11.21 -9.25 -4.11
CA ALA A 124 12.26 -10.05 -4.71
C ALA A 124 12.58 -9.64 -6.16
N ASP A 125 11.58 -9.18 -6.90
CA ASP A 125 11.67 -9.00 -8.35
C ASP A 125 11.18 -7.61 -8.79
N CYS A 126 11.92 -6.56 -8.38
CA CYS A 126 11.58 -5.19 -8.77
C CYS A 126 11.85 -4.92 -10.26
N GLU A 127 12.72 -5.69 -10.93
CA GLU A 127 13.03 -5.49 -12.36
C GLU A 127 11.83 -5.79 -13.27
N SER A 128 10.88 -6.59 -12.79
CA SER A 128 9.59 -6.83 -13.44
C SER A 128 8.63 -5.63 -13.35
N LEU A 129 8.89 -4.66 -12.46
CA LEU A 129 8.11 -3.43 -12.40
C LEU A 129 8.57 -2.50 -13.54
N PRO A 130 7.65 -1.99 -14.37
CA PRO A 130 8.02 -0.97 -15.33
C PRO A 130 8.58 0.25 -14.59
N THR A 131 9.65 0.80 -15.17
CA THR A 131 10.51 1.81 -14.55
C THR A 131 9.69 2.93 -13.89
N LYS A 132 9.91 3.16 -12.59
CA LYS A 132 9.26 4.13 -11.68
C LYS A 132 7.99 3.68 -10.94
N ARG A 133 7.51 2.44 -11.08
CA ARG A 133 6.36 1.99 -10.27
C ARG A 133 6.74 1.78 -8.80
N LYS A 134 5.81 2.16 -7.92
CA LYS A 134 5.85 1.85 -6.49
C LYS A 134 4.71 0.88 -6.17
N LEU A 135 5.00 -0.10 -5.33
CA LEU A 135 4.04 -1.07 -4.83
C LEU A 135 3.81 -0.80 -3.36
N PHE A 136 2.58 -0.51 -2.95
CA PHE A 136 2.23 -0.46 -1.54
C PHE A 136 1.80 -1.84 -1.05
N ALA A 137 2.23 -2.23 0.15
CA ALA A 137 1.69 -3.39 0.83
C ALA A 137 1.52 -3.13 2.33
N GLU A 138 0.42 -3.60 2.90
CA GLU A 138 0.21 -3.72 4.34
C GLU A 138 0.39 -5.16 4.76
N PHE A 139 1.18 -5.40 5.80
CA PHE A 139 1.60 -6.73 6.19
C PHE A 139 1.78 -6.84 7.70
N SER A 140 1.83 -8.08 8.16
CA SER A 140 2.17 -8.45 9.52
C SER A 140 3.32 -9.45 9.49
N LEU A 141 4.26 -9.28 10.41
CA LEU A 141 5.39 -10.16 10.61
C LEU A 141 5.27 -10.78 12.00
N TRP A 142 5.55 -12.08 12.08
CA TRP A 142 5.58 -12.80 13.34
C TRP A 142 6.90 -13.52 13.54
N VAL A 143 7.38 -13.49 14.78
CA VAL A 143 8.34 -14.48 15.30
C VAL A 143 7.56 -15.44 16.18
N LYS A 144 7.47 -16.71 15.76
CA LYS A 144 6.60 -17.70 16.38
C LYS A 144 7.23 -18.27 17.64
N ASP A 145 6.60 -17.99 18.78
CA ASP A 145 6.69 -18.84 19.96
C ASP A 145 5.94 -20.17 19.68
N ARG A 146 6.68 -21.28 19.70
CA ARG A 146 6.17 -22.63 19.42
C ARG A 146 5.79 -23.41 20.68
N VAL A 147 5.94 -22.83 21.87
CA VAL A 147 5.71 -23.49 23.16
C VAL A 147 4.54 -22.87 23.91
N ASN A 148 4.54 -21.55 24.10
CA ASN A 148 3.54 -20.87 24.94
C ASN A 148 2.45 -20.17 24.13
N GLY A 149 2.58 -20.13 22.79
CA GLY A 149 1.66 -19.45 21.88
C GLY A 149 1.72 -17.92 21.95
N LYS A 150 2.70 -17.34 22.64
CA LYS A 150 2.88 -15.88 22.75
C LYS A 150 3.85 -15.39 21.69
N HIS A 151 3.36 -15.29 20.45
CA HIS A 151 4.15 -14.82 19.32
C HIS A 151 4.54 -13.34 19.48
N SER A 152 5.69 -12.95 18.93
CA SER A 152 5.95 -11.54 18.66
C SER A 152 5.26 -11.17 17.34
N GLU A 153 4.44 -10.13 17.34
CA GLU A 153 3.69 -9.65 16.16
C GLU A 153 4.00 -8.18 15.94
N ILE A 154 4.30 -7.81 14.69
CA ILE A 154 4.41 -6.42 14.26
C ILE A 154 3.64 -6.22 12.95
N LYS A 155 2.85 -5.14 12.89
CA LYS A 155 2.07 -4.76 11.70
C LYS A 155 2.61 -3.47 11.12
N GLY A 156 2.59 -3.36 9.80
CA GLY A 156 3.05 -2.16 9.11
C GLY A 156 2.54 -2.09 7.68
N GLY A 157 2.75 -0.93 7.07
CA GLY A 157 2.49 -0.71 5.65
C GLY A 157 3.63 0.10 5.04
N SER A 158 4.03 -0.25 3.82
CA SER A 158 5.18 0.39 3.19
C SER A 158 5.08 0.43 1.68
N TRP A 159 5.81 1.39 1.10
CA TRP A 159 6.00 1.51 -0.34
C TRP A 159 7.32 0.85 -0.75
N PHE A 160 7.22 -0.09 -1.68
CA PHE A 160 8.32 -0.83 -2.26
C PHE A 160 8.61 -0.33 -3.67
N CYS A 161 9.89 -0.19 -4.01
CA CYS A 161 10.36 0.13 -5.37
C CYS A 161 11.80 -0.36 -5.57
N ASP A 162 12.37 -0.13 -6.75
CA ASP A 162 13.73 -0.56 -7.10
C ASP A 162 14.80 -0.09 -6.11
N LEU A 163 14.62 1.11 -5.54
CA LEU A 163 15.55 1.72 -4.57
C LEU A 163 15.21 1.40 -3.12
N HIS A 164 14.01 0.89 -2.85
CA HIS A 164 13.53 0.61 -1.50
C HIS A 164 12.77 -0.73 -1.50
N LYS A 165 13.54 -1.82 -1.51
CA LYS A 165 13.01 -3.17 -1.72
C LYS A 165 12.53 -3.85 -0.43
N SER A 166 12.90 -3.35 0.74
CA SER A 166 12.60 -3.98 2.01
C SER A 166 11.95 -3.02 3.00
N SER A 167 11.06 -3.56 3.82
CA SER A 167 10.47 -2.86 4.95
C SER A 167 10.16 -3.84 6.06
N GLY A 168 10.41 -3.45 7.31
CA GLY A 168 10.43 -4.37 8.43
C GLY A 168 10.75 -3.66 9.72
N PHE A 169 10.97 -4.45 10.76
CA PHE A 169 11.02 -3.99 12.14
C PHE A 169 11.97 -4.85 12.96
N ASP A 170 12.47 -4.27 14.04
CA ASP A 170 13.13 -4.99 15.12
C ASP A 170 12.06 -5.76 15.90
N ALA A 171 12.06 -7.08 15.76
CA ALA A 171 10.93 -7.92 16.11
C ALA A 171 10.93 -8.35 17.57
N ILE A 172 12.10 -8.66 18.13
CA ILE A 172 12.23 -9.22 19.47
C ILE A 172 13.67 -9.11 19.98
N SER A 173 13.86 -8.96 21.30
CA SER A 173 15.19 -8.90 21.89
C SER A 173 15.95 -10.23 21.71
N LEU A 174 17.27 -10.17 21.50
CA LEU A 174 18.10 -11.38 21.41
C LEU A 174 18.06 -12.19 22.71
N THR A 175 17.93 -11.52 23.86
CA THR A 175 17.75 -12.16 25.16
C THR A 175 16.50 -13.05 25.16
N ASP A 176 15.36 -12.54 24.68
CA ASP A 176 14.12 -13.33 24.62
C ASP A 176 14.17 -14.44 23.55
N VAL A 177 14.85 -14.20 22.41
CA VAL A 177 15.02 -15.22 21.36
C VAL A 177 15.82 -16.43 21.85
N HIS A 178 16.87 -16.18 22.63
CA HIS A 178 17.76 -17.20 23.17
C HIS A 178 17.26 -17.79 24.52
N ASP A 179 16.27 -17.18 25.16
CA ASP A 179 15.62 -17.72 26.34
C ASP A 179 14.73 -18.91 25.97
N THR A 180 15.24 -20.12 26.22
CA THR A 180 14.54 -21.39 25.96
C THR A 180 13.16 -21.50 26.63
N THR A 181 12.90 -20.72 27.69
CA THR A 181 11.59 -20.70 28.37
C THR A 181 10.53 -19.93 27.58
N LYS A 182 10.94 -19.04 26.67
CA LYS A 182 10.05 -18.20 25.85
C LYS A 182 9.52 -18.93 24.61
N GLY A 183 10.18 -20.00 24.17
CA GLY A 183 9.70 -20.87 23.10
C GLY A 183 9.90 -20.37 21.67
N PHE A 184 10.64 -19.26 21.45
CA PHE A 184 10.95 -18.75 20.11
C PHE A 184 11.92 -19.64 19.34
N THR A 185 12.93 -20.19 20.04
CA THR A 185 13.89 -21.14 19.46
C THR A 185 13.58 -22.55 19.99
N VAL A 186 13.29 -23.50 19.10
CA VAL A 186 13.02 -24.91 19.44
C VAL A 186 13.80 -25.80 18.46
N LEU A 187 14.51 -26.81 18.98
CA LEU A 187 15.39 -27.66 18.16
C LEU A 187 16.35 -26.85 17.27
N ASP A 188 16.96 -25.83 17.87
CA ASP A 188 17.85 -24.87 17.19
C ASP A 188 17.27 -24.26 15.91
N SER A 189 15.95 -24.05 15.89
CA SER A 189 15.27 -23.45 14.76
C SER A 189 14.40 -22.27 15.21
N LEU A 190 14.31 -21.25 14.36
CA LEU A 190 13.45 -20.08 14.52
C LEU A 190 12.39 -20.09 13.41
N VAL A 191 11.13 -19.82 13.75
CA VAL A 191 10.05 -19.75 12.76
C VAL A 191 9.55 -18.32 12.64
N VAL A 192 9.56 -17.81 11.41
CA VAL A 192 9.05 -16.49 11.05
C VAL A 192 7.88 -16.65 10.10
N GLU A 193 6.83 -15.87 10.30
CA GLU A 193 5.68 -15.83 9.39
C GLU A 193 5.47 -14.40 8.90
N VAL A 194 5.05 -14.26 7.65
CA VAL A 194 4.53 -13.01 7.10
C VAL A 194 3.12 -13.23 6.57
N GLN A 195 2.27 -12.23 6.72
CA GLN A 195 0.97 -12.17 6.07
C GLN A 195 0.83 -10.79 5.43
N ILE A 196 0.44 -10.75 4.16
CA ILE A 196 0.17 -9.50 3.45
C ILE A 196 -1.35 -9.34 3.38
N HIS A 197 -1.87 -8.27 3.96
CA HIS A 197 -3.31 -8.01 4.06
C HIS A 197 -3.82 -7.21 2.89
N VAL A 198 -3.03 -6.24 2.42
CA VAL A 198 -3.41 -5.31 1.37
C VAL A 198 -2.24 -5.12 0.42
N MET A 199 -2.51 -5.08 -0.88
CA MET A 199 -1.55 -4.64 -1.89
C MET A 199 -2.16 -3.63 -2.86
N SER A 200 -1.34 -2.69 -3.34
CA SER A 200 -1.76 -1.80 -4.42
C SER A 200 -1.72 -2.51 -5.78
N ASP A 201 -2.80 -2.40 -6.53
CA ASP A 201 -2.87 -2.70 -7.96
C ASP A 201 -2.85 -1.39 -8.75
N VAL A 202 -1.93 -1.29 -9.70
CA VAL A 202 -1.75 -0.11 -10.56
C VAL A 202 -2.42 -0.37 -11.89
N LYS A 203 -3.46 0.41 -12.22
CA LYS A 203 -4.07 0.42 -13.55
C LYS A 203 -3.59 1.65 -14.31
N GLU A 204 -3.01 1.41 -15.49
CA GLU A 204 -2.72 2.47 -16.44
C GLU A 204 -3.96 2.77 -17.26
N PHE A 205 -4.25 4.05 -17.46
CA PHE A 205 -5.25 4.51 -18.41
C PHE A 205 -4.53 5.22 -19.57
N ALA A 206 -4.91 4.84 -20.79
CA ALA A 206 -4.45 5.42 -22.05
C ALA A 206 -5.53 6.34 -22.64
#